data_AF-A0A5E9G4L7-F1
#
_entry.id   AF-A0A5E9G4L7-F1
#
_cell.length_a   1.000
_cell.length_b   1.000
_cell.length_c   1.000
_cell.angle_alpha   90.00
_cell.angle_beta   90.00
_cell.angle_gamma   90.00
#
_symmetry.space_group_name_H-M   'P 1'
#
loop_
_entity.id
_entity.type
_entity.pdbx_description
1 polymer ?
#
loop_
_entity_poly.entity_id
_entity_poly.type
_entity_poly.pdbx_seq_one_letter_code
_entity_poly.pdbx_strand_id
1 'polypeptide(L)'
;MTDGISIVRTASGVEAVLRLMRSDRSIVLEVTAVPSAATHEFDSVYERALERYLEARARNGIRDAGAPPLSGAHVVLAEIRVVAPEVMQSIGREVRSVGGTGSEWTTRWVWDLFGIESVDGELVVQTHVDEIKLPLSRP
;
A
#
# COMPACT_ATOMS: atom_id res chain seq x y z
N MET A 1 4.55 20.29 -8.07
CA MET A 1 4.46 19.03 -7.29
C MET A 1 4.16 19.44 -5.87
N THR A 2 2.92 19.29 -5.43
CA THR A 2 2.52 19.63 -4.06
C THR A 2 2.54 18.34 -3.27
N ASP A 3 3.62 18.08 -2.54
CA ASP A 3 3.77 16.90 -1.71
C ASP A 3 3.02 17.14 -0.38
N GLY A 4 1.76 16.72 -0.33
CA GLY A 4 1.02 16.61 0.93
C GLY A 4 1.48 15.35 1.65
N ILE A 5 2.29 15.50 2.71
CA ILE A 5 2.66 14.39 3.59
C ILE A 5 1.60 14.30 4.69
N SER A 6 0.94 13.15 4.79
CA SER A 6 0.02 12.84 5.90
C SER A 6 0.37 11.46 6.46
N ILE A 7 0.00 11.17 7.70
CA ILE A 7 0.35 9.91 8.37
C ILE A 7 -0.93 9.28 8.87
N VAL A 8 -1.20 8.03 8.48
CA VAL A 8 -2.32 7.22 8.98
C VAL A 8 -1.81 6.13 9.91
N ARG A 9 -2.59 5.74 10.90
CA ARG A 9 -2.25 4.63 11.81
C ARG A 9 -3.13 3.40 11.55
N THR A 10 -2.51 2.22 11.58
CA THR A 10 -3.23 0.94 11.50
C THR A 10 -3.70 0.43 12.86
N ALA A 11 -4.64 -0.51 12.89
CA ALA A 11 -5.10 -1.16 14.12
C ALA A 11 -3.97 -1.91 14.86
N SER A 12 -2.97 -2.39 14.12
CA SER A 12 -1.75 -3.00 14.69
C SER A 12 -0.75 -2.00 15.25
N GLY A 13 -1.06 -0.69 15.21
CA GLY A 13 -0.20 0.37 15.70
C GLY A 13 0.93 0.77 14.76
N VAL A 14 0.92 0.31 13.50
CA VAL A 14 1.90 0.72 12.49
C VAL A 14 1.46 2.07 11.91
N GLU A 15 2.35 3.04 11.95
CA GLU A 15 2.15 4.32 11.26
C GLU A 15 2.59 4.19 9.81
N ALA A 16 1.86 4.82 8.89
CA ALA A 16 2.18 4.82 7.47
C ALA A 16 2.07 6.22 6.88
N VAL A 17 3.10 6.62 6.14
CA VAL A 17 3.17 7.90 5.45
C VAL A 17 2.42 7.79 4.12
N LEU A 18 1.47 8.69 3.93
CA LEU A 18 0.73 8.92 2.70
C LEU A 18 1.48 9.93 1.85
N ARG A 19 1.74 9.58 0.59
CA ARG A 19 2.28 10.47 -0.44
C ARG A 19 1.35 10.51 -1.62
N LEU A 20 0.72 11.66 -1.82
CA LEU A 20 -0.15 11.91 -2.97
C LEU A 20 0.63 12.63 -4.06
N MET A 21 0.86 11.93 -5.17
CA MET A 21 1.49 12.47 -6.36
C MET A 21 0.42 12.66 -7.44
N ARG A 22 0.36 13.86 -8.02
CA ARG A 22 -0.54 14.17 -9.14
C ARG A 22 0.26 14.61 -10.36
N SER A 23 -0.14 14.08 -11.51
CA SER A 23 0.25 14.55 -12.83
C SER A 23 -1.01 14.89 -13.64
N ASP A 24 -0.83 15.43 -14.84
CA ASP A 24 -1.94 15.73 -15.75
C ASP A 24 -2.72 14.48 -16.19
N ARG A 25 -2.10 13.30 -16.11
CA ARG A 25 -2.66 12.03 -16.61
C ARG A 25 -2.87 10.98 -15.54
N SER A 26 -2.39 11.21 -14.32
CA SER A 26 -2.50 10.21 -13.27
C SER A 26 -2.50 10.81 -11.89
N ILE A 27 -3.19 10.13 -10.98
CA ILE A 27 -3.03 10.32 -9.54
C ILE A 27 -2.43 9.03 -8.99
N VAL A 28 -1.42 9.18 -8.14
CA VAL A 28 -0.76 8.07 -7.44
C VAL A 28 -0.79 8.38 -5.95
N LEU A 29 -1.44 7.51 -5.18
CA LEU A 29 -1.31 7.50 -3.74
C LEU A 29 -0.36 6.37 -3.36
N GLU A 30 0.77 6.71 -2.75
CA GLU A 30 1.69 5.76 -2.16
C GLU A 30 1.58 5.80 -0.65
N VAL A 31 1.53 4.64 -0.03
CA VAL A 31 1.46 4.49 1.42
C VAL A 31 2.59 3.59 1.86
N THR A 32 3.48 4.15 2.68
CA THR A 32 4.69 3.45 3.14
C THR A 32 4.73 3.42 4.66
N ALA A 33 4.85 2.24 5.26
CA ALA A 33 4.96 2.14 6.72
C ALA A 33 6.23 2.84 7.22
N VAL A 34 6.11 3.48 8.37
CA VAL A 34 7.23 4.04 9.12
C VAL A 34 7.94 2.90 9.85
N PRO A 35 9.27 2.75 9.69
CA PRO A 35 10.04 1.77 10.45
C PRO A 35 9.84 1.94 11.96
N SER A 36 9.50 0.84 12.62
CA SER A 36 9.22 0.79 14.06
C SER A 36 9.56 -0.60 14.62
N ALA A 37 9.49 -0.74 15.95
CA ALA A 37 9.67 -2.05 16.58
C ALA A 37 8.68 -3.10 16.03
N ALA A 38 7.43 -2.69 15.77
CA ALA A 38 6.39 -3.57 15.24
C ALA A 38 6.70 -4.05 13.81
N THR A 39 7.19 -3.16 12.93
CA THR A 39 7.57 -3.55 11.56
C THR A 39 8.79 -4.47 11.57
N HIS A 40 9.79 -4.19 12.43
CA HIS A 40 10.97 -5.04 12.57
C HIS A 40 10.66 -6.43 13.14
N GLU A 41 9.75 -6.52 14.11
CA GLU A 41 9.29 -7.80 14.64
C GLU A 41 8.58 -8.63 13.55
N PHE A 42 7.70 -7.99 12.78
CA PHE A 42 7.03 -8.65 11.67
C PHE A 42 8.02 -9.12 10.60
N ASP A 43 8.98 -8.26 10.20
CA ASP A 43 10.01 -8.61 9.21
C ASP A 43 10.84 -9.81 9.68
N SER A 44 11.21 -9.86 10.96
CA SER A 44 11.95 -10.99 11.54
C SER A 44 11.16 -12.31 11.47
N VAL A 45 9.83 -12.24 11.62
CA VAL A 45 8.94 -13.41 11.46
C VAL A 45 8.79 -13.78 9.98
N TYR A 46 8.63 -12.79 9.12
CA TYR A 46 8.51 -12.95 7.67
C TYR A 46 9.75 -13.60 7.06
N GLU A 47 10.95 -13.12 7.40
CA GLU A 47 12.24 -13.66 6.91
C GLU A 47 12.36 -15.15 7.22
N ARG A 48 12.10 -15.57 8.47
CA ARG A 48 12.10 -16.98 8.85
C ARG A 48 11.03 -17.81 8.14
N ALA A 49 9.88 -17.22 7.82
CA ALA A 49 8.85 -17.90 7.05
C ALA A 49 9.26 -18.04 5.58
N LEU A 50 9.92 -17.02 5.02
CA LEU A 50 10.39 -16.99 3.65
C LEU A 50 11.51 -18.01 3.44
N GLU A 51 12.49 -18.08 4.35
CA GLU A 51 13.54 -19.09 4.34
C GLU A 51 12.97 -20.51 4.31
N ARG A 52 12.03 -20.81 5.20
CA ARG A 52 11.35 -22.12 5.24
C ARG A 52 10.61 -22.44 3.95
N TYR A 53 9.91 -21.45 3.38
CA TYR A 53 9.23 -21.61 2.10
C TYR A 53 10.23 -21.89 0.95
N LEU A 54 11.33 -21.15 0.89
CA LEU A 54 12.36 -21.32 -0.14
C LEU A 54 13.06 -22.68 -0.02
N GLU A 55 13.34 -23.15 1.20
CA GLU A 55 13.87 -24.49 1.43
C GLU A 55 12.90 -25.58 0.99
N ALA A 56 11.62 -25.47 1.36
CA ALA A 56 10.59 -26.43 0.95
C ALA A 56 10.43 -26.45 -0.57
N ARG A 57 10.45 -25.27 -1.21
CA ARG A 57 10.41 -25.12 -2.67
C ARG A 57 11.62 -25.74 -3.35
N ALA A 58 12.81 -25.57 -2.79
CA ALA A 58 14.04 -26.14 -3.34
C ALA A 58 14.06 -27.68 -3.22
N ARG A 59 13.53 -28.24 -2.13
CA ARG A 59 13.52 -29.69 -1.88
C ARG A 59 12.39 -30.43 -2.59
N ASN A 60 11.19 -29.86 -2.56
CA ASN A 60 9.96 -30.57 -2.98
C ASN A 60 9.36 -29.99 -4.27
N GLY A 61 9.92 -28.91 -4.80
CA GLY A 61 9.34 -28.18 -5.92
C GLY A 61 8.21 -27.24 -5.50
N ILE A 62 7.82 -26.33 -6.40
CA ILE A 62 6.90 -25.23 -6.10
C ILE A 62 5.49 -25.69 -5.71
N ARG A 63 5.03 -26.84 -6.21
CA ARG A 63 3.68 -27.37 -5.94
C ARG A 63 3.51 -27.82 -4.50
N ASP A 64 4.59 -28.34 -3.91
CA ASP A 64 4.57 -28.96 -2.59
C ASP A 64 5.17 -28.06 -1.50
N ALA A 65 5.60 -26.85 -1.86
CA ALA A 65 6.15 -25.85 -0.95
C ALA A 65 5.09 -25.08 -0.15
N GLY A 66 3.82 -25.20 -0.53
CA GLY A 66 2.72 -24.40 0.00
C GLY A 66 2.70 -22.97 -0.57
N ALA A 67 1.98 -22.08 0.10
CA ALA A 67 1.90 -20.67 -0.28
C ALA A 67 3.11 -19.88 0.27
N PRO A 68 3.64 -18.91 -0.49
CA PRO A 68 4.65 -18.00 0.04
C PRO A 68 4.07 -17.18 1.21
N PRO A 69 4.91 -16.78 2.19
CA PRO A 69 4.46 -15.89 3.26
C PRO A 69 4.03 -14.53 2.69
N LEU A 70 3.06 -13.91 3.34
CA LEU A 70 2.58 -12.58 2.98
C LEU A 70 3.45 -11.50 3.64
N SER A 71 3.77 -10.45 2.87
CA SER A 71 4.55 -9.31 3.36
C SER A 71 3.78 -8.45 4.36
N GLY A 72 4.48 -7.54 5.03
CA GLY A 72 3.87 -6.53 5.89
C GLY A 72 2.83 -5.68 5.14
N ALA A 73 3.08 -5.33 3.88
CA ALA A 73 2.08 -4.64 3.05
C ALA A 73 0.80 -5.47 2.83
N HIS A 74 0.92 -6.78 2.65
CA HIS A 74 -0.24 -7.65 2.41
C HIS A 74 -1.05 -7.97 3.67
N VAL A 75 -0.42 -7.93 4.84
CA VAL A 75 -1.08 -8.27 6.12
C VAL A 75 -1.53 -7.03 6.87
N VAL A 76 -0.66 -6.03 6.99
CA VAL A 76 -0.90 -4.85 7.82
C VAL A 76 -1.48 -3.71 7.01
N LEU A 77 -0.87 -3.35 5.88
CA LEU A 77 -1.37 -2.22 5.08
C LEU A 77 -2.64 -2.56 4.30
N ALA A 78 -3.00 -3.85 4.20
CA ALA A 78 -4.22 -4.31 3.54
C ALA A 78 -5.51 -3.83 4.20
N GLU A 79 -5.46 -3.36 5.45
CA GLU A 79 -6.64 -2.75 6.09
C GLU A 79 -6.92 -1.34 5.59
N ILE A 80 -5.93 -0.67 4.98
CA ILE A 80 -6.08 0.69 4.48
C ILE A 80 -7.01 0.66 3.27
N ARG A 81 -8.13 1.36 3.38
CA ARG A 81 -9.12 1.55 2.32
C ARG A 81 -9.00 2.94 1.76
N VAL A 82 -9.02 3.06 0.44
CA VAL A 82 -9.00 4.35 -0.23
C VAL A 82 -10.27 4.52 -1.03
N VAL A 83 -11.09 5.48 -0.63
CA VAL A 83 -12.29 5.88 -1.34
C VAL A 83 -11.95 7.08 -2.21
N ALA A 84 -12.06 6.88 -3.52
CA ALA A 84 -11.85 7.93 -4.51
C ALA A 84 -13.18 8.63 -4.87
N PRO A 85 -13.13 9.87 -5.41
CA PRO A 85 -14.30 10.51 -6.00
C PRO A 85 -14.96 9.64 -7.06
N GLU A 86 -16.26 9.80 -7.27
CA GLU A 86 -17.08 8.96 -8.16
C GLU A 86 -16.46 8.79 -9.56
N VAL A 87 -15.95 9.87 -10.14
CA VAL A 87 -15.27 9.89 -11.46
C VAL A 87 -14.02 9.00 -11.54
N MET A 88 -13.45 8.61 -10.41
CA MET A 88 -12.23 7.78 -10.29
C MET A 88 -12.50 6.36 -9.78
N GLN A 89 -13.70 6.04 -9.30
CA GLN A 89 -13.94 4.76 -8.61
C GLN A 89 -13.71 3.54 -9.50
N SER A 90 -14.00 3.64 -10.80
CA SER A 90 -13.89 2.51 -11.74
C SER A 90 -12.51 2.37 -12.40
N ILE A 91 -11.61 3.34 -12.23
CA ILE A 91 -10.31 3.39 -12.94
C ILE A 91 -9.11 3.18 -12.01
N GLY A 92 -9.36 3.02 -10.71
CA GLY A 92 -8.33 2.81 -9.71
C GLY A 92 -7.73 1.42 -9.78
N ARG A 93 -6.41 1.33 -9.70
CA ARG A 93 -5.66 0.08 -9.55
C ARG A 93 -4.84 0.12 -8.27
N GLU A 94 -5.03 -0.89 -7.43
CA GLU A 94 -4.21 -1.14 -6.24
C GLU A 94 -3.05 -2.09 -6.57
N VAL A 95 -1.87 -1.78 -6.07
CA VAL A 95 -0.67 -2.62 -6.15
C VAL A 95 -0.03 -2.67 -4.77
N ARG A 96 0.06 -3.88 -4.20
CA ARG A 96 0.75 -4.15 -2.93
C ARG A 96 2.16 -4.66 -3.19
N SER A 97 3.09 -4.38 -2.27
CA SER A 97 4.51 -4.76 -2.36
C SER A 97 5.24 -4.22 -3.61
N VAL A 98 5.44 -2.90 -3.63
CA VAL A 98 6.20 -2.24 -4.71
C VAL A 98 7.70 -2.33 -4.44
N GLY A 99 8.43 -3.24 -5.11
CA GLY A 99 9.91 -3.29 -5.02
C GLY A 99 10.57 -4.65 -5.31
N GLY A 100 9.81 -5.76 -5.23
CA GLY A 100 10.22 -7.10 -5.66
C GLY A 100 10.92 -8.01 -4.63
N THR A 101 11.29 -7.55 -3.43
CA THR A 101 11.90 -8.40 -2.37
C THR A 101 10.85 -9.00 -1.42
N GLY A 102 9.64 -8.46 -1.38
CA GLY A 102 8.56 -8.95 -0.52
C GLY A 102 8.68 -8.48 0.94
N SER A 103 9.71 -7.70 1.28
CA SER A 103 9.80 -6.97 2.56
C SER A 103 9.30 -5.53 2.44
N GLU A 104 8.73 -5.15 1.29
CA GLU A 104 8.26 -3.78 1.13
C GLU A 104 6.99 -3.55 1.93
N TRP A 105 7.06 -2.52 2.77
CA TRP A 105 5.93 -1.96 3.48
C TRP A 105 5.29 -0.83 2.68
N THR A 106 5.03 -1.08 1.39
CA THR A 106 4.47 -0.08 0.49
C THR A 106 3.26 -0.64 -0.24
N THR A 107 2.16 0.12 -0.22
CA THR A 107 0.97 -0.08 -1.06
C THR A 107 0.74 1.16 -1.91
N ARG A 108 0.39 0.96 -3.17
CA ARG A 108 0.20 2.04 -4.15
C ARG A 108 -1.15 1.91 -4.84
N TRP A 109 -1.88 3.01 -4.90
CA TRP A 109 -3.06 3.17 -5.73
C TRP A 109 -2.73 4.09 -6.90
N VAL A 110 -3.12 3.70 -8.10
CA VAL A 110 -2.90 4.45 -9.33
C VAL A 110 -4.24 4.63 -10.03
N TRP A 111 -4.56 5.86 -10.37
CA TRP A 111 -5.69 6.21 -11.22
C TRP A 111 -5.17 6.83 -12.51
N ASP A 112 -5.53 6.26 -13.65
CA ASP A 112 -5.27 6.83 -14.97
C ASP A 112 -6.40 7.79 -15.32
N LEU A 113 -6.08 9.07 -15.49
CA LEU A 113 -7.05 10.14 -15.74
C LEU A 113 -7.29 10.38 -17.23
N PHE A 114 -6.87 9.47 -18.12
CA PHE A 114 -7.10 9.63 -19.55
C PHE A 114 -8.60 9.80 -19.87
N GLY A 115 -8.94 10.93 -20.49
CA GLY A 115 -10.33 11.27 -20.82
C GLY A 115 -11.12 11.95 -19.70
N ILE A 116 -10.49 12.25 -18.55
CA ILE A 116 -11.09 13.01 -17.44
C ILE A 116 -10.59 14.45 -17.47
N GLU A 117 -11.47 15.41 -17.77
CA GLU A 117 -11.12 16.83 -17.90
C GLU A 117 -10.77 17.49 -16.56
N SER A 118 -11.43 17.07 -15.48
CA SER A 118 -11.19 17.58 -14.15
C SER A 118 -11.51 16.53 -13.09
N VAL A 119 -10.71 16.54 -12.04
CA VAL A 119 -10.94 15.78 -10.82
C VAL A 119 -10.87 16.80 -9.70
N ASP A 120 -12.02 17.04 -9.10
CA ASP A 120 -12.20 17.83 -7.89
C ASP A 120 -12.73 16.90 -6.79
N GLY A 121 -12.33 17.16 -5.54
CA GLY A 121 -12.72 16.36 -4.38
C GLY A 121 -11.53 15.96 -3.52
N GLU A 122 -11.70 14.87 -2.78
CA GLU A 122 -10.71 14.34 -1.85
C GLU A 122 -10.61 12.81 -1.98
N LEU A 123 -9.42 12.27 -1.76
CA LEU A 123 -9.26 10.86 -1.44
C LEU A 123 -9.50 10.69 0.05
N VAL A 124 -10.37 9.77 0.42
CA VAL A 124 -10.61 9.41 1.81
C VAL A 124 -9.86 8.12 2.09
N VAL A 125 -8.83 8.21 2.91
CA VAL A 125 -7.99 7.09 3.35
C VAL A 125 -8.43 6.68 4.74
N GLN A 126 -8.89 5.45 4.89
CA GLN A 126 -9.47 4.93 6.13
C GLN A 126 -8.71 3.70 6.60
N THR A 127 -8.49 3.61 7.90
CA THR A 127 -8.16 2.38 8.61
C THR A 127 -9.27 2.05 9.60
N HIS A 128 -9.08 1.03 10.42
CA HIS A 128 -10.03 0.74 11.50
C HIS A 128 -9.98 1.77 12.65
N VAL A 129 -8.92 2.59 12.71
CA VAL A 129 -8.66 3.49 13.85
C VAL A 129 -8.46 4.95 13.44
N ASP A 130 -8.38 5.23 12.14
CA ASP A 130 -8.02 6.55 11.62
C ASP A 130 -8.70 6.84 10.27
N GLU A 131 -8.90 8.12 9.96
CA GLU A 131 -9.45 8.61 8.70
C GLU A 131 -8.74 9.90 8.29
N ILE A 132 -8.25 9.94 7.04
CA ILE A 132 -7.55 11.08 6.48
C ILE A 132 -8.16 11.46 5.15
N LYS A 133 -8.37 12.76 4.97
CA LYS A 133 -8.88 13.36 3.74
C LYS A 133 -7.74 14.06 3.02
N LEU A 134 -7.42 13.59 1.83
CA LEU A 134 -6.36 14.15 0.99
C LEU A 134 -7.00 14.95 -0.15
N PRO A 135 -6.90 16.29 -0.14
CA PRO A 135 -7.51 17.10 -1.19
C PRO A 135 -6.84 16.82 -2.54
N LEU A 136 -7.65 16.59 -3.56
CA LEU A 136 -7.22 16.46 -4.95
C LEU A 136 -7.22 17.82 -5.65
N SER A 137 -6.86 18.91 -4.96
CA SER A 137 -6.80 20.24 -5.58
C SER A 137 -5.77 20.27 -6.71
N ARG A 138 -6.01 21.09 -7.74
CA ARG A 138 -4.98 21.41 -8.73
C ARG A 138 -3.82 22.14 -8.02
N PRO A 139 -2.55 21.89 -8.41
CA PRO A 139 -1.43 22.64 -7.89
C PRO A 139 -1.54 24.14 -8.20
#